data_AF-A0A1S1FFA9-F1
#
_entry.id   AF-A0A1S1FFA9-F1
#
_cell.length_a   1.000
_cell.length_b   1.000
_cell.length_c   1.000
_cell.angle_alpha   90.00
_cell.angle_beta   90.00
_cell.angle_gamma   90.00
#
_symmetry.space_group_name_H-M   'P 1'
#
loop_
_entity.id
_entity.type
_entity.pdbx_description
1 polymer ?
#
loop_
_entity_poly.entity_id
_entity_poly.type
_entity_poly.pdbx_seq_one_letter_code
_entity_poly.pdbx_strand_id
1 'polypeptide(L)' 'MHGQEVSVIHGIDDYLLKIQQTYHQSNVQFSCLHTFSTNENRIVTILKNDFGQLSCDIFEFENGLIIREYEYLL' A
#
# COMPACT_ATOMS: atom_id res chain seq x y z
N MET A 1 -8.85 -21.79 6.90
CA MET A 1 -9.21 -20.40 6.54
C MET A 1 -8.78 -19.51 7.70
N HIS A 2 -7.64 -18.85 7.61
CA HIS A 2 -7.27 -17.81 8.59
C HIS A 2 -7.90 -16.51 8.12
N GLY A 3 -8.67 -15.86 9.00
CA GLY A 3 -9.41 -14.65 8.65
C GLY A 3 -8.45 -13.55 8.22
N GLN A 4 -8.73 -12.90 7.09
CA GLN A 4 -8.07 -11.65 6.75
C GLN A 4 -8.41 -10.63 7.84
N GLU A 5 -7.41 -10.28 8.64
CA GLU A 5 -7.55 -9.21 9.62
C GLU A 5 -7.54 -7.89 8.84
N VAL A 6 -8.72 -7.27 8.72
CA VAL A 6 -8.86 -5.98 8.06
C VAL A 6 -8.54 -4.89 9.07
N SER A 7 -7.48 -4.13 8.80
CA SER A 7 -7.18 -2.91 9.55
C SER A 7 -7.45 -1.68 8.68
N VAL A 8 -8.05 -0.65 9.25
CA VAL A 8 -8.35 0.61 8.55
C VAL A 8 -7.76 1.76 9.35
N ILE A 9 -7.06 2.65 8.66
CA ILE A 9 -6.42 3.84 9.22
C ILE A 9 -7.05 5.06 8.56
N HIS A 10 -7.41 6.07 9.35
CA HIS A 10 -8.07 7.28 8.87
C HIS A 10 -7.28 8.52 9.28
N GLY A 11 -7.09 9.43 8.33
CA GLY A 11 -6.36 10.67 8.57
C GLY A 11 -4.86 10.55 8.32
N ILE A 12 -4.26 11.66 7.89
CA ILE A 12 -2.85 11.71 7.48
C ILE A 12 -1.91 11.45 8.66
N ASP A 13 -2.23 11.97 9.85
CA ASP A 13 -1.36 11.82 11.02
C ASP A 13 -1.26 10.35 11.47
N ASP A 14 -2.40 9.66 11.58
CA ASP A 14 -2.44 8.24 11.96
C ASP A 14 -1.80 7.35 10.88
N TYR A 15 -2.01 7.68 9.60
CA TYR A 15 -1.36 6.99 8.48
C TYR A 15 0.16 7.12 8.55
N LEU A 16 0.67 8.35 8.70
CA LEU A 16 2.11 8.60 8.79
C LEU A 16 2.72 7.93 10.02
N LEU A 17 2.03 7.98 11.17
CA LEU A 17 2.48 7.31 12.38
C LEU A 17 2.58 5.79 12.17
N LYS A 18 1.58 5.17 11.52
CA LYS A 18 1.62 3.74 11.21
C LYS A 18 2.79 3.40 10.30
N ILE A 19 2.97 4.12 9.19
CA ILE A 19 4.06 3.89 8.23
C ILE A 19 5.41 4.01 8.93
N GLN A 20 5.61 5.07 9.73
CA GLN A 20 6.84 5.27 10.49
C GLN A 20 7.10 4.13 11.48
N GLN A 21 6.08 3.63 12.19
CA GLN A 21 6.22 2.52 13.12
C GLN A 21 6.54 1.20 12.41
N THR A 22 5.81 0.88 11.33
CA THR A 22 5.99 -0.36 10.56
C THR A 22 7.39 -0.47 9.98
N TYR A 23 7.94 0.64 9.50
CA TYR A 23 9.26 0.69 8.88
C TYR A 23 10.36 1.25 9.78
N HIS A 24 10.09 1.44 11.08
CA HIS A 24 11.09 1.95 12.02
C HIS A 24 12.30 1.02 12.05
N GLN A 25 13.49 1.55 11.75
CA GLN A 25 14.75 0.76 11.65
C GLN A 25 14.74 -0.35 10.58
N SER A 26 13.76 -0.35 9.68
CA SER A 26 13.74 -1.24 8.53
C SER A 26 14.49 -0.61 7.36
N ASN A 27 15.35 -1.40 6.71
CA ASN A 27 15.97 -1.04 5.43
C ASN A 27 15.32 -1.80 4.26
N VAL A 28 14.10 -2.30 4.46
CA VAL A 28 13.38 -3.04 3.41
C VAL A 28 13.16 -2.14 2.20
N GLN A 29 13.47 -2.66 1.02
CA GLN A 29 13.15 -2.04 -0.24
C GLN A 29 12.05 -2.82 -0.95
N PHE A 30 11.31 -2.11 -1.78
CA PHE A 30 10.27 -2.67 -2.63
C PHE A 30 10.61 -2.38 -4.09
N SER A 31 10.52 -3.42 -4.91
CA SER A 31 10.54 -3.31 -6.36
C SER A 31 9.11 -3.29 -6.87
N CYS A 32 8.75 -2.26 -7.64
CA CYS A 32 7.49 -2.23 -8.36
C CYS A 32 7.59 -3.11 -9.61
N LEU A 33 6.92 -4.26 -9.59
CA LEU A 33 6.94 -5.21 -10.71
C LEU A 33 5.97 -4.79 -11.81
N HIS A 34 4.79 -4.30 -11.42
CA HIS A 34 3.75 -3.88 -12.34
C HIS A 34 3.00 -2.65 -11.83
N THR A 35 2.56 -1.82 -12.77
CA THR A 35 1.69 -0.67 -12.51
C THR A 35 0.60 -0.63 -13.57
N PHE A 36 -0.64 -0.45 -13.13
CA PHE A 36 -1.81 -0.34 -14.00
C PHE A 36 -2.58 0.91 -13.63
N SER A 37 -2.92 1.74 -14.61
CA SER A 37 -3.90 2.81 -14.44
C SER A 37 -5.28 2.29 -14.82
N THR A 38 -6.29 2.63 -14.03
CA THR A 38 -7.70 2.37 -14.38
C THR A 38 -8.36 3.64 -14.89
N ASN A 39 -9.53 3.48 -15.53
CA ASN A 39 -10.35 4.63 -15.97
C ASN A 39 -10.95 5.42 -14.80
N GLU A 40 -10.83 4.94 -13.55
CA GLU A 40 -11.49 5.48 -12.36
C GLU A 40 -10.53 6.29 -11.46
N ASN A 41 -9.49 6.90 -12.03
CA ASN A 41 -8.43 7.59 -11.27
C ASN A 41 -7.78 6.70 -10.19
N ARG A 42 -7.61 5.40 -10.50
CA ARG A 42 -6.87 4.49 -9.63
C ARG A 42 -5.57 4.05 -10.26
N ILE A 43 -4.56 3.86 -9.43
CA ILE A 43 -3.32 3.16 -9.78
C ILE A 43 -3.26 1.88 -8.96
N VAL A 44 -3.02 0.76 -9.64
CA VAL A 44 -2.79 -0.55 -9.03
C VAL A 44 -1.34 -0.91 -9.22
N THR A 45 -0.66 -1.33 -8.16
CA THR A 45 0.73 -1.80 -8.21
C THR A 45 0.88 -3.21 -7.68
N ILE A 46 1.79 -3.98 -8.28
CA ILE A 46 2.30 -5.21 -7.68
C ILE A 46 3.72 -4.93 -7.20
N LEU A 47 3.92 -4.97 -5.88
CA LEU A 47 5.20 -4.73 -5.26
C LEU A 47 5.81 -6.04 -4.76
N LYS A 48 7.14 -6.11 -4.77
CA LYS A 48 7.90 -7.21 -4.18
C LYS A 48 8.95 -6.64 -3.25
N ASN A 49 8.97 -7.10 -2.00
CA ASN A 49 10.01 -6.69 -1.06
C ASN A 49 11.30 -7.52 -1.21
N ASP A 50 12.36 -7.10 -0.50
CA ASP A 50 13.67 -7.79 -0.51
C ASP A 50 13.61 -9.25 0.00
N PHE A 51 12.58 -9.61 0.77
CA PHE A 51 12.33 -10.97 1.24
C PHE A 51 11.55 -11.83 0.22
N GLY A 52 11.15 -11.22 -0.89
CA GLY A 52 10.42 -11.85 -1.97
C GLY A 52 8.91 -11.97 -1.76
N GLN A 53 8.37 -11.35 -0.70
CA GLN A 53 6.93 -11.27 -0.45
C GLN A 53 6.28 -10.26 -1.40
N LEU A 54 5.02 -10.51 -1.76
CA LEU A 54 4.27 -9.70 -2.70
C LEU A 54 3.14 -8.94 -2.00
N SER A 55 2.89 -7.72 -2.47
CA SER A 55 1.67 -6.98 -2.16
C SER A 55 1.02 -6.45 -3.43
N CYS A 56 -0.30 -6.30 -3.38
CA CYS A 56 -1.08 -5.56 -4.35
C CYS A 56 -1.64 -4.32 -3.67
N ASP A 57 -1.22 -3.15 -4.14
CA ASP A 57 -1.57 -1.88 -3.54
C ASP A 57 -2.41 -1.09 -4.55
N ILE A 58 -3.57 -0.61 -4.12
CA ILE A 58 -4.52 0.13 -4.95
C ILE A 58 -4.68 1.53 -4.37
N PHE A 59 -4.24 2.53 -5.13
CA PHE A 59 -4.32 3.93 -4.76
C PHE A 59 -5.46 4.62 -5.52
N GLU A 60 -6.37 5.26 -4.79
CA GLU A 60 -7.39 6.15 -5.35
C GLU A 60 -6.92 7.59 -5.30
N PHE A 61 -7.09 8.31 -6.41
CA PHE A 61 -6.66 9.70 -6.53
C PHE A 61 -7.83 10.67 -6.71
N GLU A 62 -7.72 11.82 -6.04
CA GLU A 62 -8.57 12.98 -6.27
C GLU A 62 -7.70 14.23 -6.30
N ASN A 63 -7.89 15.09 -7.32
CA ASN A 63 -7.08 16.31 -7.52
C ASN A 63 -5.56 16.07 -7.48
N GLY A 64 -5.11 14.91 -7.97
CA GLY A 64 -3.68 14.53 -7.99
C GLY A 64 -3.11 14.06 -6.66
N LEU A 65 -3.94 13.91 -5.62
CA LEU A 65 -3.55 13.43 -4.30
C LEU A 65 -4.12 12.03 -4.06
N ILE A 66 -3.38 11.19 -3.35
CA ILE A 66 -3.89 9.90 -2.86
C ILE A 66 -4.90 10.18 -1.75
N ILE A 67 -6.14 9.72 -1.92
CA ILE A 67 -7.21 9.85 -0.93
C ILE A 67 -7.50 8.54 -0.20
N ARG A 68 -7.10 7.41 -0.78
CA ARG A 68 -7.28 6.08 -0.20
C ARG A 68 -6.27 5.11 -0.78
N GLU A 69 -5.85 4.18 0.05
CA GLU A 69 -5.03 3.04 -0.30
C GLU A 69 -5.73 1.77 0.18
N TYR A 70 -5.70 0.72 -0.65
CA TYR A 70 -6.03 -0.65 -0.26
C TYR A 70 -4.80 -1.52 -0.48
N GLU A 71 -4.33 -2.17 0.58
CA GLU A 71 -3.17 -3.07 0.53
C GLU A 71 -3.64 -4.51 0.73
N TYR A 72 -3.21 -5.39 -0.19
CA TYR A 72 -3.42 -6.84 -0.09
C TYR A 72 -2.07 -7.54 -0.07
N LEU A 73 -1.72 -8.13 1.08
CA LEU A 73 -0.57 -9.03 1.19
C LEU A 73 -0.91 -10.38 0.54
N LEU A 74 -0.04 -10.87 -0.35
CA LEU A 74 -0.28 -12.06 -1.18
C LEU A 74 0.52 -13.28 -0.70
#